data_AF-A0AAV5NB32-F1
#
_entry.id   AF-A0AAV5NB32-F1
#
_cell.length_a   1.000
_cell.length_b   1.000
_cell.length_c   1.000
_cell.angle_alpha   90.00
_cell.angle_beta   90.00
_cell.angle_gamma   90.00
#
_symmetry.space_group_name_H-M   'P 1'
#
loop_
_entity.id
_entity.type
_entity.pdbx_description
1 polymer ?
#
loop_
_entity_poly.entity_id
_entity_poly.type
_entity_poly.pdbx_seq_one_letter_code
_entity_poly.pdbx_strand_id
1 'polypeptide(L)'
;MSGRTDTDQYVIVDLRREWARRRFLTFWRPNCAGYVYPLSWAGDYARATVIEKDEYLTRRRYSVATGKYTGKWERFAVLRSVAEAIAIAPPPGQIDGNAGPVVVNNKKNRDHLIANRLRLPPTERIRKAWTVRVAWWDEGDGCILYGPSASKVRAKVQRDVDGVSFAGITVRRCKEKDITLPAPGEVALGLTPKERHALLHAHGSTCGDVMKAGFRDYFYTSANDPVLCSLTEKGLMRKTGKGWGDESVYFVTTDAGKHCANSLTPEYNP
;
A
#
# COMPACT_ATOMS: atom_id res chain seq x y z
N MET A 1 -4.98 -8.72 13.31
CA MET A 1 -4.95 -8.62 11.84
C MET A 1 -4.19 -9.83 11.31
N SER A 2 -4.88 -10.89 10.91
CA SER A 2 -4.22 -12.10 10.38
C SER A 2 -3.48 -11.77 9.09
N GLY A 3 -2.23 -12.23 8.99
CA GLY A 3 -1.40 -12.08 7.80
C GLY A 3 -2.08 -12.75 6.61
N ARG A 4 -2.37 -11.95 5.58
CA ARG A 4 -2.92 -12.42 4.30
C ARG A 4 -1.81 -13.14 3.52
N THR A 5 -2.04 -14.40 3.15
CA THR A 5 -1.10 -15.30 2.46
C THR A 5 -1.27 -15.23 0.94
N ASP A 6 -0.30 -15.77 0.20
CA ASP A 6 -0.27 -15.78 -1.29
C ASP A 6 -1.39 -16.62 -1.94
N THR A 7 -2.20 -17.30 -1.12
CA THR A 7 -3.38 -18.08 -1.52
C THR A 7 -4.66 -17.24 -1.63
N ASP A 8 -4.61 -15.95 -1.28
CA ASP A 8 -5.77 -15.07 -1.34
C ASP A 8 -6.23 -14.87 -2.79
N GLN A 9 -7.40 -15.41 -3.12
CA GLN A 9 -8.07 -15.19 -4.40
C GLN A 9 -8.98 -13.97 -4.35
N TYR A 10 -8.87 -13.14 -5.39
CA TYR A 10 -9.66 -11.94 -5.55
C TYR A 10 -10.65 -12.10 -6.70
N VAL A 11 -11.83 -11.52 -6.55
CA VAL A 11 -12.80 -11.32 -7.63
C VAL A 11 -12.87 -9.83 -7.97
N ILE A 12 -13.08 -9.51 -9.24
CA ILE A 12 -13.19 -8.12 -9.69
C ILE A 12 -14.65 -7.72 -9.74
N VAL A 13 -15.04 -6.78 -8.89
CA VAL A 13 -16.37 -6.17 -8.84
C VAL A 13 -16.39 -4.99 -9.79
N ASP A 14 -17.47 -4.85 -10.55
CA ASP A 14 -17.64 -3.70 -11.43
C ASP A 14 -19.05 -3.11 -11.29
N LEU A 15 -19.05 -1.81 -10.96
CA LEU A 15 -20.16 -0.97 -10.52
C LEU A 15 -20.36 0.23 -11.46
N ARG A 16 -19.96 0.10 -12.73
CA ARG A 16 -20.17 1.14 -13.74
C ARG A 16 -21.61 1.63 -13.75
N ARG A 17 -21.80 2.90 -14.10
CA ARG A 17 -23.11 3.58 -14.04
C ARG A 17 -24.17 2.84 -14.86
N GLU A 18 -23.79 2.30 -16.02
CA GLU A 18 -24.69 1.52 -16.88
C GLU A 18 -25.24 0.25 -16.21
N TRP A 19 -24.59 -0.26 -15.15
CA TRP A 19 -25.01 -1.46 -14.43
C TRP A 19 -25.72 -1.18 -13.11
N ALA A 20 -25.86 0.09 -12.74
CA ALA A 20 -26.49 0.48 -11.48
C ALA A 20 -27.96 0.01 -11.36
N ARG A 21 -28.63 -0.30 -12.48
CA ARG A 21 -30.00 -0.82 -12.54
C ARG A 21 -30.10 -2.35 -12.63
N ARG A 22 -28.97 -3.07 -12.76
CA ARG A 22 -28.97 -4.54 -12.81
C ARG A 22 -29.32 -5.10 -11.43
N ARG A 23 -30.06 -6.21 -11.40
CA ARG A 23 -30.52 -6.86 -10.17
C ARG A 23 -29.37 -7.40 -9.31
N PHE A 24 -28.33 -7.91 -9.95
CA PHE A 24 -27.14 -8.46 -9.30
C PHE A 24 -25.91 -7.63 -9.63
N LEU A 25 -24.93 -7.68 -8.72
CA LEU A 25 -23.61 -7.10 -8.96
C LEU A 25 -22.88 -7.93 -10.00
N THR A 26 -22.09 -7.23 -10.82
CA THR A 26 -21.35 -7.83 -11.91
C THR A 26 -19.91 -8.10 -11.49
N PHE A 27 -19.44 -9.29 -11.84
CA PHE A 27 -18.07 -9.73 -11.66
C PHE A 27 -17.42 -10.01 -13.00
N TRP A 28 -16.09 -10.01 -13.04
CA TRP A 28 -15.33 -10.38 -14.23
C TRP A 28 -15.15 -11.89 -14.32
N ARG A 29 -15.24 -12.43 -15.55
CA ARG A 29 -14.91 -13.83 -15.85
C ARG A 29 -13.40 -14.07 -15.72
N PRO A 30 -12.96 -15.33 -15.55
CA PRO A 30 -11.55 -15.70 -15.68
C PRO A 30 -10.91 -15.08 -16.93
N ASN A 31 -9.62 -14.72 -16.82
CA ASN A 31 -8.84 -14.14 -17.91
C ASN A 31 -9.43 -12.87 -18.53
N CYS A 32 -10.28 -12.14 -17.78
CA CYS A 32 -10.93 -10.91 -18.27
C CYS A 32 -11.85 -11.14 -19.47
N ALA A 33 -12.38 -12.36 -19.64
CA ALA A 33 -13.19 -12.77 -20.79
C ALA A 33 -14.65 -12.26 -20.74
N GLY A 34 -14.87 -11.07 -20.20
CA GLY A 34 -16.19 -10.46 -20.04
C GLY A 34 -16.75 -10.58 -18.62
N TYR A 35 -18.08 -10.60 -18.52
CA TYR A 35 -18.80 -10.33 -17.27
C TYR A 35 -19.80 -11.42 -16.91
N VAL A 36 -20.03 -11.59 -15.60
CA VAL A 36 -20.94 -12.58 -15.02
C VAL A 36 -21.61 -12.04 -13.77
N TYR A 37 -22.77 -12.61 -13.41
CA TYR A 37 -23.40 -12.38 -12.10
C TYR A 37 -23.04 -13.47 -11.08
N PRO A 38 -22.98 -14.77 -11.43
CA PRO A 38 -22.64 -15.82 -10.47
C PRO A 38 -21.17 -15.77 -10.08
N LEU A 39 -20.89 -15.85 -8.77
CA LEU A 39 -19.54 -15.93 -8.23
C LEU A 39 -18.83 -17.24 -8.61
N SER A 40 -19.58 -18.32 -8.88
CA SER A 40 -19.03 -19.59 -9.39
C SER A 40 -18.46 -19.48 -10.80
N TRP A 41 -18.84 -18.44 -11.56
CA TRP A 41 -18.28 -18.16 -12.89
C TRP A 41 -17.31 -16.97 -12.87
N ALA A 42 -17.14 -16.32 -11.73
CA ALA A 42 -16.21 -15.20 -11.58
C ALA A 42 -14.77 -15.73 -11.57
N GLY A 43 -13.86 -14.94 -12.15
CA GLY A 43 -12.44 -15.27 -12.18
C GLY A 43 -11.78 -15.19 -10.81
N ASP A 44 -10.86 -16.10 -10.57
CA ASP A 44 -9.94 -16.07 -9.44
C ASP A 44 -8.65 -15.37 -9.84
N TYR A 45 -8.47 -14.16 -9.32
CA TYR A 45 -7.31 -13.34 -9.61
C TYR A 45 -6.35 -13.40 -8.43
N ALA A 46 -5.11 -13.77 -8.71
CA ALA A 46 -4.02 -13.61 -7.77
C ALA A 46 -3.79 -12.12 -7.47
N ARG A 47 -3.37 -11.82 -6.23
CA ARG A 47 -3.08 -10.45 -5.82
C ARG A 47 -2.08 -9.76 -6.75
N ALA A 48 -1.04 -10.49 -7.17
CA ALA A 48 -0.02 -10.00 -8.10
C ALA A 48 -0.64 -9.53 -9.42
N THR A 49 -1.52 -10.34 -10.03
CA THR A 49 -2.21 -9.98 -11.28
C THR A 49 -3.07 -8.72 -11.14
N VAL A 50 -3.73 -8.54 -9.99
CA VAL A 50 -4.53 -7.33 -9.73
C VAL A 50 -3.65 -6.09 -9.62
N ILE A 51 -2.48 -6.22 -8.98
CA ILE A 51 -1.49 -5.14 -8.85
C ILE A 51 -0.89 -4.82 -10.22
N GLU A 52 -0.43 -5.83 -10.96
CA GLU A 52 0.20 -5.69 -12.28
C GLU A 52 -0.72 -4.99 -13.28
N LYS A 53 -2.00 -5.37 -13.31
CA LYS A 53 -2.99 -4.79 -14.23
C LYS A 53 -3.57 -3.46 -13.73
N ASP A 54 -3.24 -3.01 -12.52
CA ASP A 54 -3.57 -1.72 -11.91
C ASP A 54 -4.91 -1.10 -12.37
N GLU A 55 -4.87 -0.05 -13.20
CA GLU A 55 -6.05 0.68 -13.68
C GLU A 55 -7.02 -0.16 -14.52
N TYR A 56 -6.54 -1.25 -15.12
CA TYR A 56 -7.36 -2.16 -15.90
C TYR A 56 -8.25 -3.04 -15.01
N LEU A 57 -7.81 -3.44 -13.82
CA LEU A 57 -8.66 -4.23 -12.91
C LEU A 57 -9.19 -3.42 -11.73
N THR A 58 -8.67 -2.23 -11.47
CA THR A 58 -9.12 -1.36 -10.40
C THR A 58 -9.17 0.09 -10.87
N ARG A 59 -10.34 0.72 -10.83
CA ARG A 59 -10.52 2.06 -11.38
C ARG A 59 -11.61 2.83 -10.68
N ARG A 60 -11.36 4.13 -10.48
CA ARG A 60 -12.36 5.12 -10.09
C ARG A 60 -12.98 5.77 -11.31
N ARG A 61 -14.18 6.32 -11.16
CA ARG A 61 -14.84 7.11 -12.21
C ARG A 61 -14.03 8.34 -12.57
N TYR A 62 -13.98 8.64 -13.87
CA TYR A 62 -13.46 9.92 -14.36
C TYR A 62 -14.31 11.09 -13.87
N SER A 63 -13.67 12.08 -13.26
CA SER A 63 -14.32 13.31 -12.84
C SER A 63 -13.93 14.45 -13.78
N VAL A 64 -14.89 14.89 -14.60
CA VAL A 64 -14.72 15.99 -15.55
C VAL A 64 -14.26 17.27 -14.85
N ALA A 65 -14.80 17.55 -13.66
CA ALA A 65 -14.44 18.72 -12.86
C ALA A 65 -12.95 18.75 -12.44
N THR A 66 -12.32 17.59 -12.29
CA THR A 66 -10.91 17.48 -11.88
C THR A 66 -9.97 17.05 -13.01
N GLY A 67 -10.51 16.69 -14.18
CA GLY A 67 -9.76 16.08 -15.27
C GLY A 67 -9.09 14.74 -14.92
N LYS A 68 -9.54 14.05 -13.86
CA LYS A 68 -8.84 12.90 -13.25
C LYS A 68 -9.79 11.81 -12.77
N TYR A 69 -9.29 10.58 -12.59
CA TYR A 69 -10.02 9.43 -12.03
C TYR A 69 -10.14 9.51 -10.49
N THR A 70 -10.86 10.50 -10.00
CA THR A 70 -11.00 10.77 -8.55
C THR A 70 -12.38 10.41 -7.99
N GLY A 71 -13.34 10.06 -8.85
CA GLY A 71 -14.73 9.81 -8.49
C GLY A 71 -14.97 8.52 -7.70
N LYS A 72 -16.24 8.07 -7.68
CA LYS A 72 -16.65 6.81 -7.04
C LYS A 72 -15.93 5.62 -7.68
N TRP A 73 -15.70 4.57 -6.92
CA TRP A 73 -15.15 3.31 -7.44
C TRP A 73 -16.09 2.70 -8.48
N GLU A 74 -15.54 2.39 -9.65
CA GLU A 74 -16.27 1.71 -10.72
C GLU A 74 -15.81 0.28 -10.88
N ARG A 75 -14.52 0.00 -10.68
CA ARG A 75 -13.97 -1.35 -10.75
C ARG A 75 -12.99 -1.55 -9.62
N PHE A 76 -13.02 -2.67 -8.93
CA PHE A 76 -12.08 -2.95 -7.87
C PHE A 76 -12.08 -4.44 -7.51
N ALA A 77 -10.93 -4.91 -7.04
CA ALA A 77 -10.80 -6.25 -6.50
C ALA A 77 -11.28 -6.32 -5.05
N VAL A 78 -11.90 -7.43 -4.68
CA VAL A 78 -12.22 -7.82 -3.30
C VAL A 78 -11.81 -9.27 -3.10
N LEU A 79 -11.52 -9.67 -1.86
CA LEU A 79 -11.34 -11.09 -1.56
C LEU A 79 -12.60 -11.87 -1.93
N ARG A 80 -12.43 -13.04 -2.55
CA ARG A 80 -13.54 -13.94 -2.89
C ARG A 80 -14.41 -14.23 -1.68
N SER A 81 -13.79 -14.60 -0.56
CA SER A 81 -14.48 -14.89 0.70
C SER A 81 -15.36 -13.74 1.20
N VAL A 82 -14.96 -12.49 0.96
CA VAL A 82 -15.77 -11.31 1.30
C VAL A 82 -17.00 -11.20 0.41
N ALA A 83 -16.88 -11.48 -0.90
CA ALA A 83 -18.01 -11.47 -1.80
C ALA A 83 -18.98 -12.61 -1.50
N GLU A 84 -18.46 -13.81 -1.24
CA GLU A 84 -19.23 -15.01 -0.89
C GLU A 84 -20.00 -14.86 0.42
N ALA A 85 -19.43 -14.18 1.42
CA ALA A 85 -20.09 -13.94 2.71
C ALA A 85 -21.41 -13.15 2.60
N ILE A 86 -21.64 -12.42 1.51
CA ILE A 86 -22.86 -11.66 1.26
C ILE A 86 -23.66 -12.17 0.04
N ALA A 87 -23.23 -13.30 -0.53
CA ALA A 87 -23.86 -13.89 -1.70
C ALA A 87 -25.04 -14.78 -1.30
N ILE A 88 -26.03 -14.87 -2.18
CA ILE A 88 -27.24 -15.66 -2.00
C ILE A 88 -27.45 -16.59 -3.19
N ALA A 89 -28.25 -17.63 -3.02
CA ALA A 89 -28.74 -18.40 -4.15
C ALA A 89 -29.54 -17.48 -5.11
N PRO A 90 -29.35 -17.60 -6.44
CA PRO A 90 -30.17 -16.84 -7.38
C PRO A 90 -31.63 -17.30 -7.27
N PRO A 91 -32.60 -16.39 -7.44
CA PRO A 91 -34.00 -16.79 -7.60
C PRO A 91 -34.14 -17.68 -8.85
N PRO A 92 -35.02 -18.70 -8.83
CA PRO A 92 -35.21 -19.61 -9.94
C PRO A 92 -35.47 -18.90 -11.27
N GLY A 93 -34.81 -19.36 -12.34
CA GLY A 93 -34.97 -18.85 -13.71
C GLY A 93 -34.34 -17.48 -13.98
N GLN A 94 -33.67 -16.86 -13.00
CA GLN A 94 -33.00 -15.56 -13.20
C GLN A 94 -31.59 -15.69 -13.79
N ILE A 95 -30.96 -16.84 -13.61
CA ILE A 95 -29.63 -17.17 -14.12
C ILE A 95 -29.74 -18.51 -14.83
N ASP A 96 -29.02 -18.65 -15.94
CA ASP A 96 -28.93 -19.90 -16.68
C ASP A 96 -28.44 -21.04 -15.77
N GLY A 97 -29.16 -22.17 -15.82
CA GLY A 97 -28.95 -23.31 -14.92
C GLY A 97 -29.12 -23.00 -13.42
N ASN A 98 -29.71 -21.87 -13.03
CA ASN A 98 -29.75 -21.37 -11.65
C ASN A 98 -28.35 -21.26 -11.02
N ALA A 99 -27.31 -20.98 -11.82
CA ALA A 99 -25.94 -20.91 -11.33
C ALA A 99 -25.77 -19.80 -10.28
N GLY A 100 -25.19 -20.17 -9.13
CA GLY A 100 -24.98 -19.28 -7.99
C GLY A 100 -23.64 -19.54 -7.29
N PRO A 101 -23.35 -18.82 -6.21
CA PRO A 101 -24.19 -17.78 -5.61
C PRO A 101 -24.04 -16.41 -6.32
N VAL A 102 -25.01 -15.50 -6.15
CA VAL A 102 -25.02 -14.14 -6.71
C VAL A 102 -25.06 -13.10 -5.61
N VAL A 103 -24.56 -11.87 -5.87
CA VAL A 103 -24.66 -10.76 -4.91
C VAL A 103 -25.70 -9.75 -5.39
N VAL A 104 -26.70 -9.47 -4.57
CA VAL A 104 -27.75 -8.48 -4.90
C VAL A 104 -27.15 -7.08 -5.03
N ASN A 105 -27.52 -6.36 -6.09
CA ASN A 105 -27.09 -4.98 -6.31
C ASN A 105 -27.93 -4.00 -5.49
N ASN A 106 -27.54 -3.78 -4.25
CA ASN A 106 -28.13 -2.77 -3.39
C ASN A 106 -27.04 -1.89 -2.76
N LYS A 107 -27.43 -0.80 -2.09
CA LYS A 107 -26.48 0.12 -1.46
C LYS A 107 -25.60 -0.58 -0.41
N LYS A 108 -26.22 -1.39 0.46
CA LYS A 108 -25.54 -2.11 1.55
C LYS A 108 -24.40 -3.00 1.03
N ASN A 109 -24.68 -3.82 0.02
CA ASN A 109 -23.69 -4.73 -0.57
C ASN A 109 -22.58 -3.98 -1.31
N ARG A 110 -22.92 -2.91 -2.06
CA ARG A 110 -21.90 -2.06 -2.71
C ARG A 110 -20.95 -1.43 -1.70
N ASP A 111 -21.49 -0.85 -0.62
CA ASP A 111 -20.68 -0.22 0.41
C ASP A 111 -19.80 -1.24 1.14
N HIS A 112 -20.33 -2.43 1.42
CA HIS A 112 -19.59 -3.53 2.03
C HIS A 112 -18.38 -3.94 1.18
N LEU A 113 -18.58 -4.11 -0.14
CA LEU A 113 -17.51 -4.48 -1.06
C LEU A 113 -16.49 -3.34 -1.24
N ILE A 114 -16.94 -2.08 -1.35
CA ILE A 114 -16.03 -0.92 -1.47
C ILE A 114 -15.16 -0.75 -0.21
N ALA A 115 -15.72 -1.00 0.97
CA ALA A 115 -15.01 -0.93 2.24
C ALA A 115 -13.90 -2.01 2.34
N ASN A 116 -14.17 -3.20 1.78
CA ASN A 116 -13.27 -4.35 1.80
C ASN A 116 -12.43 -4.54 0.53
N ARG A 117 -12.43 -3.55 -0.37
CA ARG A 117 -11.62 -3.61 -1.60
C ARG A 117 -10.13 -3.77 -1.29
N LEU A 118 -9.42 -4.42 -2.22
CA LEU A 118 -7.98 -4.39 -2.26
C LEU A 118 -7.53 -2.92 -2.39
N ARG A 119 -6.72 -2.47 -1.43
CA ARG A 119 -6.05 -1.18 -1.51
C ARG A 119 -4.72 -1.44 -2.20
N LEU A 120 -4.64 -1.07 -3.48
CA LEU A 120 -3.36 -1.06 -4.18
C LEU A 120 -2.42 -0.09 -3.45
N PRO A 121 -1.13 -0.42 -3.32
CA PRO A 121 -0.15 0.57 -2.92
C PRO A 121 -0.21 1.74 -3.91
N PRO A 122 -0.04 3.00 -3.47
CA PRO A 122 0.06 4.11 -4.40
C PRO A 122 1.15 3.82 -5.44
N THR A 123 0.83 3.96 -6.72
CA THR A 123 1.79 3.82 -7.83
C THR A 123 2.93 4.84 -7.72
N GLU A 124 2.65 5.98 -7.10
CA GLU A 124 3.65 6.98 -6.74
C GLU A 124 3.58 7.27 -5.24
N ARG A 125 4.60 6.83 -4.50
CA ARG A 125 4.69 7.01 -3.05
C ARG A 125 5.44 8.31 -2.77
N ILE A 126 4.71 9.42 -2.66
CA ILE A 126 5.31 10.75 -2.44
C ILE A 126 5.32 11.10 -0.96
N ARG A 127 6.52 11.36 -0.45
CA ARG A 127 6.73 12.02 0.84
C ARG A 127 6.74 13.54 0.61
N LYS A 128 5.66 14.20 1.03
CA LYS A 128 5.40 15.60 0.73
C LYS A 128 6.22 16.53 1.61
N ALA A 129 6.96 17.44 0.99
CA ALA A 129 7.74 18.49 1.66
C ALA A 129 6.94 19.78 1.90
N TRP A 130 7.23 20.43 3.02
CA TRP A 130 6.61 21.66 3.45
C TRP A 130 7.64 22.60 4.03
N THR A 131 7.67 23.84 3.56
CA THR A 131 8.44 24.92 4.18
C THR A 131 7.69 25.41 5.40
N VAL A 132 8.36 25.42 6.54
CA VAL A 132 7.82 25.83 7.84
C VAL A 132 8.57 27.05 8.34
N ARG A 133 7.80 28.04 8.85
CA ARG A 133 8.34 29.21 9.56
C ARG A 133 7.60 29.39 10.88
N VAL A 134 8.35 29.72 11.92
CA VAL A 134 7.82 30.02 13.26
C VAL A 134 8.05 31.51 13.53
N ALA A 135 7.01 32.23 13.95
CA ALA A 135 6.97 33.70 13.96
C ALA A 135 8.07 34.40 14.78
N TRP A 136 8.60 33.75 15.81
CA TRP A 136 9.67 34.28 16.66
C TRP A 136 11.05 33.67 16.35
N TRP A 137 11.12 32.76 15.37
CA TRP A 137 12.36 32.10 14.95
C TRP A 137 12.84 32.72 13.64
N ASP A 138 13.78 33.66 13.74
CA ASP A 138 14.21 34.54 12.65
C ASP A 138 15.35 33.97 11.79
N GLU A 139 15.42 32.64 11.65
CA GLU A 139 16.39 31.99 10.77
C GLU A 139 15.84 31.81 9.35
N GLY A 140 15.91 32.88 8.55
CA GLY A 140 15.94 32.83 7.08
C GLY A 140 14.74 32.18 6.37
N ASP A 141 15.04 31.32 5.38
CA ASP A 141 14.06 30.81 4.41
C ASP A 141 12.99 29.85 4.99
N GLY A 142 13.12 29.44 6.26
CA GLY A 142 12.31 28.41 6.90
C GLY A 142 12.88 27.00 6.71
N CYS A 143 12.43 26.05 7.53
CA CYS A 143 12.90 24.67 7.48
C CYS A 143 11.99 23.77 6.62
N ILE A 144 12.56 22.75 5.97
CA ILE A 144 11.79 21.76 5.22
C ILE A 144 11.40 20.62 6.16
N LEU A 145 10.09 20.43 6.36
CA LEU A 145 9.53 19.28 7.05
C LEU A 145 8.68 18.43 6.12
N TYR A 146 8.62 17.13 6.39
CA TYR A 146 7.85 16.18 5.60
C TYR A 146 6.59 15.74 6.36
N GLY A 147 5.44 15.73 5.69
CA GLY A 147 4.18 15.34 6.31
C GLY A 147 3.02 15.16 5.32
N PRO A 148 1.98 14.39 5.65
CA PRO A 148 0.90 14.07 4.71
C PRO A 148 0.04 15.29 4.36
N SER A 149 -0.02 16.28 5.25
CA SER A 149 -0.78 17.53 5.11
C SER A 149 -0.16 18.68 5.90
N ALA A 150 -0.48 19.92 5.52
CA ALA A 150 -0.05 21.12 6.24
C ALA A 150 -0.42 21.07 7.73
N SER A 151 -1.65 20.65 8.05
CA SER A 151 -2.12 20.57 9.44
C SER A 151 -1.32 19.57 10.28
N LYS A 152 -0.93 18.43 9.69
CA LYS A 152 -0.10 17.43 10.39
C LYS A 152 1.32 17.95 10.62
N VAL A 153 1.87 18.69 9.65
CA VAL A 153 3.16 19.37 9.83
C VAL A 153 3.07 20.44 10.93
N ARG A 154 2.04 21.30 10.93
CA ARG A 154 1.83 22.28 12.03
C ARG A 154 1.73 21.62 13.39
N ALA A 155 0.95 20.55 13.50
CA ALA A 155 0.78 19.82 14.75
C ALA A 155 2.07 19.15 15.24
N LYS A 156 2.97 18.74 14.33
CA LYS A 156 4.31 18.27 14.70
C LYS A 156 5.16 19.41 15.24
N VAL A 157 5.24 20.52 14.51
CA VAL A 157 6.01 21.71 14.92
C VAL A 157 5.56 22.23 16.28
N GLN A 158 4.25 22.34 16.50
CA GLN A 158 3.67 22.80 17.76
C GLN A 158 3.97 21.87 18.94
N ARG A 159 4.22 20.58 18.69
CA ARG A 159 4.61 19.61 19.72
C ARG A 159 6.11 19.64 20.00
N ASP A 160 6.91 19.84 18.96
CA ASP A 160 8.37 19.75 19.04
C ASP A 160 9.01 21.10 19.45
N VAL A 161 8.27 22.20 19.36
CA VAL A 161 8.73 23.55 19.67
C VAL A 161 7.87 24.12 20.80
N ASP A 162 8.47 24.34 21.96
CA ASP A 162 7.77 24.89 23.12
C ASP A 162 7.35 26.36 22.90
N GLY A 163 6.18 26.72 23.43
CA GLY A 163 5.68 28.10 23.44
C GLY A 163 5.16 28.63 22.10
N VAL A 164 5.13 27.82 21.02
CA VAL A 164 4.55 28.23 19.74
C VAL A 164 3.05 27.91 19.66
N SER A 165 2.25 28.91 19.28
CA SER A 165 0.84 28.70 18.95
C SER A 165 0.67 28.29 17.48
N PHE A 166 -0.44 27.65 17.12
CA PHE A 166 -0.73 27.34 15.70
C PHE A 166 -0.73 28.58 14.79
N ALA A 167 -1.12 29.75 15.32
CA ALA A 167 -1.12 31.01 14.57
C ALA A 167 0.31 31.49 14.27
N GLY A 168 1.28 31.14 15.12
CA GLY A 168 2.69 31.42 14.92
C GLY A 168 3.39 30.50 13.93
N ILE A 169 2.71 29.50 13.36
CA ILE A 169 3.31 28.50 12.44
C ILE A 169 2.78 28.68 11.02
N THR A 170 3.63 29.16 10.13
CA THR A 170 3.36 29.18 8.69
C THR A 170 3.85 27.89 8.05
N VAL A 171 3.00 27.23 7.27
CA VAL A 171 3.34 26.01 6.52
C VAL A 171 2.92 26.17 5.08
N ARG A 172 3.89 26.11 4.16
CA ARG A 172 3.69 26.23 2.71
C ARG A 172 4.18 24.97 2.00
N ARG A 173 3.47 24.57 0.95
CA ARG A 173 3.84 23.39 0.17
C ARG A 173 5.09 23.67 -0.66
N CYS A 174 6.08 22.78 -0.60
CA CYS A 174 7.31 22.85 -1.39
C CYS A 174 7.44 21.57 -2.23
N LYS A 175 6.87 21.57 -3.45
CA LYS A 175 6.75 20.35 -4.27
C LYS A 175 8.10 19.91 -4.86
N GLU A 176 8.93 20.88 -5.18
CA GLU A 176 10.29 20.73 -5.69
C GLU A 176 11.24 20.01 -4.71
N LYS A 177 10.85 19.87 -3.44
CA LYS A 177 11.56 19.10 -2.41
C LYS A 177 10.86 17.79 -2.05
N ASP A 178 9.85 17.37 -2.81
CA ASP A 178 9.22 16.07 -2.59
C ASP A 178 10.20 14.93 -2.79
N ILE A 179 10.05 13.88 -1.98
CA ILE A 179 10.79 12.64 -2.16
C ILE A 179 9.84 11.61 -2.75
N THR A 180 10.18 11.13 -3.94
CA THR A 180 9.52 9.98 -4.56
C THR A 180 10.14 8.70 -4.02
N LEU A 181 9.32 7.88 -3.38
CA LEU A 181 9.69 6.55 -2.93
C LEU A 181 9.27 5.54 -4.00
N PRO A 182 10.09 4.51 -4.27
CA PRO A 182 9.74 3.48 -5.24
C PRO A 182 8.53 2.67 -4.76
N ALA A 183 7.74 2.15 -5.71
CA ALA A 183 6.69 1.21 -5.40
C ALA A 183 7.29 -0.15 -4.98
N PRO A 184 6.67 -0.88 -4.03
CA PRO A 184 7.11 -2.23 -3.69
C PRO A 184 7.04 -3.18 -4.88
N GLY A 185 8.18 -3.76 -5.27
CA GLY A 185 8.23 -4.85 -6.25
C GLY A 185 7.82 -6.21 -5.65
N GLU A 186 7.76 -7.26 -6.47
CA GLU A 186 7.34 -8.61 -6.04
C GLU A 186 8.16 -9.14 -4.87
N VAL A 187 9.49 -9.01 -4.94
CA VAL A 187 10.40 -9.43 -3.86
C VAL A 187 10.04 -8.75 -2.53
N ALA A 188 9.77 -7.44 -2.57
CA ALA A 188 9.39 -6.66 -1.39
C ALA A 188 8.05 -7.08 -0.79
N LEU A 189 7.08 -7.44 -1.66
CA LEU A 189 5.75 -7.91 -1.26
C LEU A 189 5.79 -9.34 -0.70
N GLY A 190 6.70 -10.17 -1.21
CA GLY A 190 6.91 -11.56 -0.77
C GLY A 190 7.71 -11.72 0.52
N LEU A 191 8.33 -10.65 1.05
CA LEU A 191 9.03 -10.72 2.34
C LEU A 191 8.06 -11.03 3.49
N THR A 192 8.48 -11.99 4.32
CA THR A 192 7.83 -12.25 5.61
C THR A 192 7.91 -11.03 6.52
N PRO A 193 7.04 -10.92 7.56
CA PRO A 193 7.10 -9.81 8.49
C PRO A 193 8.47 -9.66 9.19
N LYS A 194 9.13 -10.77 9.51
CA LYS A 194 10.46 -10.76 10.16
C LYS A 194 11.56 -10.29 9.21
N GLU A 195 11.58 -10.78 7.98
CA GLU A 195 12.53 -10.33 6.94
C GLU A 195 12.36 -8.84 6.64
N ARG A 196 11.11 -8.39 6.47
CA ARG A 196 10.81 -6.97 6.27
C ARG A 196 11.32 -6.14 7.43
N HIS A 197 11.08 -6.58 8.67
CA HIS A 197 11.54 -5.87 9.85
C HIS A 197 13.07 -5.79 9.90
N ALA A 198 13.77 -6.91 9.69
CA ALA A 198 15.23 -6.96 9.68
C ALA A 198 15.83 -6.07 8.58
N LEU A 199 15.28 -6.12 7.37
CA LEU A 199 15.73 -5.29 6.25
C LEU A 199 15.52 -3.79 6.51
N LEU A 200 14.33 -3.40 6.99
CA LEU A 200 14.05 -2.00 7.34
C LEU A 200 14.88 -1.53 8.53
N HIS A 201 15.17 -2.42 9.48
CA HIS A 201 16.09 -2.14 10.57
C HIS A 201 17.49 -1.88 9.99
N ALA A 202 18.06 -2.79 9.20
CA ALA A 202 19.37 -2.62 8.58
C ALA A 202 19.49 -1.34 7.75
N HIS A 203 18.40 -0.90 7.12
CA HIS A 203 18.31 0.35 6.34
C HIS A 203 18.09 1.61 7.20
N GLY A 204 17.85 1.46 8.51
CA GLY A 204 17.62 2.58 9.42
C GLY A 204 16.20 3.16 9.41
N SER A 205 15.27 2.57 8.65
CA SER A 205 13.88 3.05 8.55
C SER A 205 13.08 2.87 9.84
N THR A 206 13.54 2.05 10.79
CA THR A 206 12.85 1.78 12.06
C THR A 206 13.44 2.55 13.25
N CYS A 207 14.43 3.42 13.05
CA CYS A 207 15.16 4.12 14.14
C CYS A 207 14.44 5.39 14.62
N GLY A 208 13.13 5.33 14.81
CA GLY A 208 12.29 6.43 15.32
C GLY A 208 11.99 7.55 14.31
N ASP A 209 12.88 7.79 13.34
CA ASP A 209 12.65 8.75 12.27
C ASP A 209 12.87 8.15 10.89
N VAL A 210 11.78 8.01 10.14
CA VAL A 210 11.74 7.51 8.76
C VAL A 210 12.53 8.39 7.79
N MET A 211 12.86 9.63 8.17
CA MET A 211 13.75 10.50 7.41
C MET A 211 15.20 10.02 7.43
N LYS A 212 15.57 9.17 8.38
CA LYS A 212 16.89 8.55 8.43
C LYS A 212 16.99 7.32 7.53
N ALA A 213 15.91 6.86 6.89
CA ALA A 213 15.98 5.70 5.99
C ALA A 213 17.14 5.85 4.97
N GLY A 214 18.03 4.85 4.93
CA GLY A 214 19.26 4.86 4.14
C GLY A 214 20.52 5.33 4.86
N PHE A 215 20.43 5.83 6.11
CA PHE A 215 21.62 6.30 6.86
C PHE A 215 22.60 5.18 7.24
N ARG A 216 22.10 3.95 7.31
CA ARG A 216 22.88 2.74 7.57
C ARG A 216 22.45 1.64 6.62
N ASP A 217 23.35 0.68 6.43
CA ASP A 217 23.15 -0.43 5.50
C ASP A 217 23.65 -1.76 6.08
N TYR A 218 23.73 -1.90 7.40
CA TYR A 218 24.22 -3.12 8.04
C TYR A 218 23.38 -3.59 9.22
N PHE A 219 23.45 -4.89 9.50
CA PHE A 219 22.85 -5.57 10.63
C PHE A 219 23.89 -6.50 11.27
N TYR A 220 24.11 -6.35 12.58
CA TYR A 220 25.04 -7.18 13.34
C TYR A 220 24.27 -8.26 14.11
N THR A 221 24.55 -9.54 13.85
CA THR A 221 23.92 -10.67 14.52
C THR A 221 24.75 -11.95 14.32
N SER A 222 24.23 -13.10 14.78
CA SER A 222 24.82 -14.41 14.52
C SER A 222 24.95 -14.70 13.02
N ALA A 223 26.05 -15.35 12.65
CA ALA A 223 26.33 -15.85 11.30
C ALA A 223 25.25 -16.79 10.75
N ASN A 224 24.48 -17.42 11.63
CA ASN A 224 23.47 -18.42 11.30
C ASN A 224 22.04 -17.91 11.53
N ASP A 225 21.84 -16.59 11.68
CA ASP A 225 20.50 -16.03 11.82
C ASP A 225 19.63 -16.37 10.59
N PRO A 226 18.53 -17.14 10.76
CA PRO A 226 17.77 -17.66 9.64
C PRO A 226 17.10 -16.55 8.79
N VAL A 227 16.78 -15.40 9.40
CA VAL A 227 16.15 -14.28 8.69
C VAL A 227 17.17 -13.59 7.79
N LEU A 228 18.36 -13.32 8.31
CA LEU A 228 19.42 -12.65 7.56
C LEU A 228 20.03 -13.57 6.48
N CYS A 229 20.10 -14.87 6.73
CA CYS A 229 20.46 -15.87 5.71
C CYS A 229 19.43 -15.92 4.57
N SER A 230 18.12 -15.97 4.88
CA SER A 230 17.06 -15.93 3.86
C SER A 230 17.10 -14.64 3.02
N LEU A 231 17.38 -13.48 3.64
CA LEU A 231 17.59 -12.22 2.92
C LEU A 231 18.83 -12.23 2.02
N THR A 232 19.86 -13.00 2.40
CA THR A 232 21.08 -13.20 1.59
C THR A 232 20.78 -14.09 0.38
N GLU A 233 20.02 -15.18 0.56
CA GLU A 233 19.56 -16.05 -0.54
C GLU A 233 18.70 -15.30 -1.56
N LYS A 234 17.89 -14.34 -1.09
CA LYS A 234 17.10 -13.43 -1.93
C LYS A 234 17.93 -12.31 -2.58
N GLY A 235 19.24 -12.26 -2.34
CA GLY A 235 20.15 -11.25 -2.89
C GLY A 235 19.98 -9.85 -2.31
N LEU A 236 19.23 -9.68 -1.21
CA LEU A 236 18.96 -8.39 -0.58
C LEU A 236 20.03 -7.99 0.43
N MET A 237 20.78 -8.97 0.94
CA MET A 237 21.89 -8.74 1.85
C MET A 237 23.09 -9.59 1.47
N ARG A 238 24.26 -9.23 2.00
CA ARG A 238 25.51 -9.98 1.86
C ARG A 238 26.16 -10.11 3.23
N LYS A 239 26.53 -11.34 3.58
CA LYS A 239 27.33 -11.65 4.76
C LYS A 239 28.78 -11.24 4.54
N THR A 240 29.38 -10.49 5.47
CA THR A 240 30.75 -9.96 5.31
C THR A 240 31.85 -10.89 5.81
N GLY A 241 31.51 -11.92 6.60
CA GLY A 241 32.47 -12.79 7.26
C GLY A 241 33.28 -12.11 8.39
N LYS A 242 32.92 -10.88 8.78
CA LYS A 242 33.58 -10.11 9.84
C LYS A 242 32.58 -9.78 10.95
N GLY A 243 32.98 -9.92 12.21
CA GLY A 243 32.25 -9.47 13.39
C GLY A 243 33.14 -9.43 14.63
N TRP A 244 32.58 -9.02 15.77
CA TRP A 244 33.35 -8.80 17.01
C TRP A 244 33.57 -10.07 17.84
N GLY A 245 32.88 -11.17 17.51
CA GLY A 245 33.02 -12.46 18.20
C GLY A 245 32.96 -13.62 17.21
N ASP A 246 33.35 -14.81 17.67
CA ASP A 246 33.68 -15.98 16.84
C ASP A 246 32.50 -16.50 15.97
N GLU A 247 31.26 -16.14 16.31
CA GLU A 247 30.05 -16.52 15.54
C GLU A 247 29.19 -15.34 15.10
N SER A 248 29.63 -14.11 15.33
CA SER A 248 28.88 -12.91 14.95
C SER A 248 29.41 -12.33 13.65
N VAL A 249 28.53 -11.80 12.81
CA VAL A 249 28.90 -11.17 11.54
C VAL A 249 28.05 -9.93 11.27
N TYR A 250 28.57 -9.08 10.40
CA TYR A 250 27.77 -8.07 9.73
C TYR A 250 27.12 -8.64 8.46
N PHE A 251 25.83 -8.36 8.31
CA PHE A 251 25.11 -8.46 7.06
C PHE A 251 24.95 -7.06 6.50
N VAL A 252 25.36 -6.81 5.27
CA VAL A 252 25.28 -5.50 4.61
C VAL A 252 24.23 -5.57 3.50
N THR A 253 23.37 -4.56 3.37
CA THR A 253 22.36 -4.51 2.31
C THR A 253 23.02 -4.30 0.95
N THR A 254 22.58 -5.07 -0.05
CA THR A 254 22.99 -4.88 -1.44
C THR A 254 22.25 -3.69 -2.05
N ASP A 255 22.59 -3.28 -3.27
CA ASP A 255 21.83 -2.24 -3.97
C ASP A 255 20.37 -2.66 -4.20
N ALA A 256 20.14 -3.93 -4.52
CA ALA A 256 18.80 -4.51 -4.59
C ALA A 256 18.09 -4.46 -3.22
N GLY A 257 18.82 -4.75 -2.13
CA GLY A 257 18.34 -4.60 -0.76
C GLY A 257 17.94 -3.18 -0.40
N LYS A 258 18.78 -2.19 -0.75
CA LYS A 258 18.52 -0.76 -0.53
C LYS A 258 17.29 -0.30 -1.32
N HIS A 259 17.17 -0.70 -2.59
CA HIS A 259 16.01 -0.41 -3.41
C HIS A 259 14.73 -1.02 -2.82
N CYS A 260 14.79 -2.30 -2.43
CA CYS A 260 13.70 -3.01 -1.76
C CYS A 260 13.29 -2.32 -0.44
N ALA A 261 14.26 -1.95 0.39
CA ALA A 261 14.02 -1.26 1.66
C ALA A 261 13.40 0.14 1.47
N ASN A 262 13.87 0.91 0.48
CA ASN A 262 13.27 2.18 0.09
C ASN A 262 11.81 2.00 -0.35
N SER A 263 11.52 0.93 -1.09
CA SER A 263 10.15 0.63 -1.53
C SER A 263 9.20 0.26 -0.40
N LEU A 264 9.73 -0.20 0.74
CA LEU A 264 8.98 -0.61 1.93
C LEU A 264 8.96 0.46 3.02
N THR A 265 9.83 1.47 2.94
CA THR A 265 9.92 2.57 3.89
C THR A 265 8.59 3.35 3.93
N PRO A 266 7.96 3.57 5.09
CA PRO A 266 6.74 4.36 5.20
C PRO A 266 6.90 5.80 4.64
N GLU A 267 5.83 6.41 4.12
CA GLU A 267 5.94 7.81 3.68
C GLU A 267 6.16 8.76 4.87
N TYR A 268 5.59 8.46 6.03
CA TYR A 268 5.67 9.30 7.23
C TYR A 268 5.85 8.43 8.47
N ASN A 269 6.36 9.01 9.55
CA ASN A 269 6.38 8.35 10.86
C ASN A 269 4.93 8.02 11.28
N PRO A 270 4.66 6.81 11.80
CA PRO A 270 3.33 6.39 12.25
C PRO A 270 2.77 7.25 13.39
#